data_AF-A0A9E3RCH4-F1
#
_entry.id   AF-A0A9E3RCH4-F1
#
_cell.length_a   1.000
_cell.length_b   1.000
_cell.length_c   1.000
_cell.angle_alpha   90.00
_cell.angle_beta   90.00
_cell.angle_gamma   90.00
#
_symmetry.space_group_name_H-M   'P 1'
#
loop_
_entity.id
_entity.type
_entity.pdbx_description
1 polymer ?
#
loop_
_entity_poly.entity_id
_entity_poly.type
_entity_poly.pdbx_seq_one_letter_code
_entity_poly.pdbx_strand_id
1 'polypeptide(L)'
;MIATLRRRHRIIWRVLVPILFIGAVSGYMLAPKYPSDQFGVSRISYPQLLRSVVSENYMFDLRNGYGGESILEVKQISAINPVSELVTIRYRKASGSEATQELGIMGGRKKYSFNLKTIQPPFSVTVTDTIKRVTLANIDF
;
A
#
# COMPACT_ATOMS: atom_id res chain seq x y z
N MET A 1 -15.96 14.23 74.94
CA MET A 1 -16.59 13.59 73.77
C MET A 1 -15.66 13.41 72.54
N ILE A 2 -14.33 13.56 72.68
CA ILE A 2 -13.35 13.45 71.56
C ILE A 2 -12.62 12.08 71.52
N ALA A 3 -12.58 11.33 72.63
CA ALA A 3 -11.84 10.08 72.72
C ALA A 3 -12.47 8.91 71.94
N THR A 4 -13.79 8.84 71.87
CA THR A 4 -14.54 7.79 71.14
C THR A 4 -14.33 7.89 69.63
N LEU A 5 -14.23 9.10 69.10
CA LEU A 5 -14.00 9.34 67.66
C LEU A 5 -12.60 8.89 67.24
N ARG A 6 -11.58 9.19 68.05
CA ARG A 6 -10.19 8.76 67.78
C ARG A 6 -10.02 7.24 67.86
N ARG A 7 -10.75 6.56 68.76
CA ARG A 7 -10.79 5.09 68.82
C ARG A 7 -11.46 4.48 67.58
N ARG A 8 -12.62 4.99 67.17
CA ARG A 8 -13.31 4.52 65.95
C ARG A 8 -12.45 4.73 64.70
N HIS A 9 -11.81 5.90 64.58
CA HIS A 9 -10.90 6.19 63.48
C HIS A 9 -9.70 5.22 63.44
N ARG A 10 -9.05 4.94 64.58
CA ARG A 10 -7.95 3.96 64.62
C ARG A 10 -8.40 2.54 64.24
N ILE A 11 -9.62 2.13 64.61
CA ILE A 11 -10.16 0.82 64.24
C ILE A 11 -10.39 0.74 62.74
N ILE A 12 -10.98 1.77 62.13
CA ILE A 12 -11.19 1.84 60.68
C ILE A 12 -9.86 1.71 59.94
N TRP A 13 -8.82 2.46 60.35
CA TRP A 13 -7.51 2.35 59.72
C TRP A 13 -6.83 0.99 59.91
N ARG A 14 -7.02 0.34 61.06
CA ARG A 14 -6.49 -1.01 61.29
C ARG A 14 -7.14 -2.08 60.41
N VAL A 15 -8.38 -1.86 59.97
CA VAL A 15 -9.09 -2.77 59.05
C VAL A 15 -8.80 -2.43 57.59
N LEU A 16 -8.71 -1.14 57.24
CA LEU A 16 -8.57 -0.69 55.86
C LEU A 16 -7.20 -1.02 55.26
N VAL A 17 -6.13 -0.86 56.06
CA VAL A 17 -4.74 -1.10 55.62
C VAL A 17 -4.49 -2.55 55.17
N PRO A 18 -4.86 -3.60 55.95
CA PRO A 18 -4.64 -4.97 55.51
C PRO A 18 -5.51 -5.35 54.30
N ILE A 19 -6.72 -4.81 54.18
CA ILE A 19 -7.60 -5.08 53.02
C ILE A 19 -6.99 -4.53 51.72
N LEU A 20 -6.47 -3.30 51.75
CA LEU A 20 -5.79 -2.72 50.60
C LEU A 20 -4.53 -3.50 50.21
N PHE A 21 -3.76 -3.96 51.20
CA PHE A 21 -2.55 -4.75 50.94
C PHE A 21 -2.87 -6.12 50.31
N ILE A 22 -3.87 -6.84 50.85
CA ILE A 22 -4.32 -8.13 50.30
C ILE A 22 -4.89 -7.94 48.88
N GLY A 23 -5.69 -6.90 48.65
CA GLY A 23 -6.25 -6.60 47.33
C GLY A 23 -5.18 -6.27 46.28
N ALA A 24 -4.17 -5.47 46.64
CA ALA A 24 -3.08 -5.12 45.73
C ALA A 24 -2.21 -6.34 45.37
N VAL A 25 -1.84 -7.17 46.35
CA VAL A 25 -1.01 -8.36 46.11
C VAL A 25 -1.75 -9.40 45.28
N SER A 26 -3.02 -9.68 45.59
CA SER A 26 -3.82 -10.64 44.84
C SER A 26 -4.16 -10.16 43.42
N GLY A 27 -4.48 -8.88 43.25
CA GLY A 27 -4.71 -8.29 41.93
C GLY A 27 -3.47 -8.29 41.04
N TYR A 28 -2.28 -8.09 41.61
CA TYR A 28 -1.02 -8.14 40.86
C TYR A 28 -0.62 -9.56 40.45
N MET A 29 -0.91 -10.56 41.29
CA MET A 29 -0.63 -11.97 40.96
C MET A 29 -1.60 -12.57 39.94
N LEU A 30 -2.83 -12.07 39.86
CA LEU A 30 -3.86 -12.54 38.93
C LEU A 30 -3.94 -11.72 37.64
N ALA A 31 -3.11 -10.70 37.46
CA ALA A 31 -3.03 -9.98 36.19
C ALA A 31 -2.55 -10.97 35.11
N PRO A 32 -3.39 -11.31 34.11
CA PRO A 32 -2.96 -12.20 33.05
C PRO A 32 -1.78 -11.54 32.32
N LYS A 33 -0.66 -12.27 32.22
CA LYS A 33 0.46 -11.86 31.37
C LYS A 33 -0.02 -11.90 29.92
N TYR A 34 -0.55 -10.79 29.41
CA TYR A 34 -0.80 -10.65 27.98
C TYR A 34 0.57 -10.71 27.29
N PRO A 35 0.83 -11.70 26.43
CA PRO A 35 2.04 -11.67 25.62
C PRO A 35 1.97 -10.44 24.71
N SER A 36 3.01 -9.61 24.77
CA SER A 36 3.13 -8.37 23.99
C SER A 36 3.24 -8.60 22.47
N ASP A 37 3.39 -9.85 22.04
CA ASP A 37 3.75 -10.18 20.68
C ASP A 37 2.63 -10.91 19.97
N GLN A 38 1.55 -10.19 19.67
CA GLN A 38 0.60 -10.62 18.64
C GLN A 38 -0.25 -9.47 18.09
N PHE A 39 0.36 -8.29 17.91
CA PHE A 39 -0.08 -7.47 16.79
C PHE A 39 0.39 -8.20 15.54
N GLY A 40 -0.52 -8.95 14.92
CA GLY A 40 -0.29 -9.51 13.59
C GLY A 40 0.21 -8.38 12.71
N VAL A 41 1.50 -8.42 12.40
CA VAL A 41 2.12 -7.50 11.46
C VAL A 41 1.52 -7.88 10.11
N SER A 42 0.33 -7.34 9.84
CA SER A 42 -0.13 -7.04 8.50
C SER A 42 1.06 -6.32 7.87
N ARG A 43 1.86 -7.07 7.09
CA ARG A 43 2.90 -6.46 6.27
C ARG A 43 2.15 -5.53 5.35
N ILE A 44 2.16 -4.24 5.67
CA ILE A 44 1.74 -3.19 4.75
C ILE A 44 2.66 -3.38 3.54
N SER A 45 2.11 -3.97 2.49
CA SER A 45 2.75 -4.15 1.20
C SER A 45 2.84 -2.77 0.57
N TYR A 46 3.96 -2.10 0.80
CA TYR A 46 4.22 -0.83 0.15
C TYR A 46 4.38 -1.06 -1.36
N PRO A 47 3.87 -0.14 -2.18
CA PRO A 47 4.02 -0.27 -3.61
C PRO A 47 5.49 -0.14 -3.96
N GLN A 48 6.07 -1.21 -4.47
CA GLN A 48 7.49 -1.29 -4.79
C GLN A 48 7.68 -1.09 -6.30
N LEU A 49 8.55 -0.16 -6.69
CA LEU A 49 8.99 -0.02 -8.07
C LEU A 49 9.83 -1.25 -8.44
N LEU A 50 9.37 -2.01 -9.43
CA LEU A 50 10.07 -3.19 -9.94
C LEU A 50 11.04 -2.80 -11.05
N ARG A 51 10.58 -1.98 -11.99
CA ARG A 51 11.37 -1.54 -13.15
C ARG A 51 10.82 -0.22 -13.66
N SER A 52 11.72 0.67 -14.06
CA SER A 52 11.38 1.92 -14.76
C SER A 52 12.09 1.93 -16.09
N VAL A 53 11.36 2.26 -17.16
CA VAL A 53 11.92 2.41 -18.50
C VAL A 53 11.47 3.74 -19.09
N VAL A 54 12.42 4.46 -19.66
CA VAL A 54 12.20 5.78 -20.26
C VAL A 54 12.31 5.67 -21.78
N SER A 55 11.36 6.25 -22.48
CA SER A 55 11.35 6.53 -23.91
C SER A 55 11.34 8.05 -24.13
N GLU A 56 11.40 8.49 -25.39
CA GLU A 56 11.52 9.92 -25.75
C GLU A 56 10.52 10.82 -25.02
N ASN A 57 9.24 10.41 -24.98
CA ASN A 57 8.18 11.23 -24.41
C ASN A 57 7.50 10.62 -23.18
N TYR A 58 7.83 9.37 -22.84
CA TYR A 58 7.11 8.60 -21.83
C TYR A 58 8.05 7.85 -20.89
N MET A 59 7.66 7.75 -19.65
CA MET A 59 8.26 6.92 -18.61
C MET A 59 7.26 5.88 -18.18
N PHE A 60 7.72 4.64 -18.06
CA PHE A 60 6.93 3.47 -17.77
C PHE A 60 7.47 2.83 -16.50
N ASP A 61 6.71 2.90 -15.42
CA ASP A 61 7.06 2.34 -14.14
C ASP A 61 6.22 1.09 -13.89
N LEU A 62 6.85 -0.07 -13.89
CA LEU A 62 6.24 -1.31 -13.41
C LEU A 62 6.40 -1.38 -11.90
N ARG A 63 5.28 -1.53 -11.19
CA ARG A 63 5.19 -1.51 -9.72
C ARG A 63 4.41 -2.71 -9.23
N ASN A 64 4.74 -3.20 -8.04
CA ASN A 64 3.81 -4.03 -7.27
C ASN A 64 2.84 -3.11 -6.51
N GLY A 65 1.55 -3.38 -6.61
CA GLY A 65 0.50 -2.69 -5.86
C GLY A 65 0.35 -3.23 -4.44
N TYR A 66 -0.50 -2.58 -3.65
CA TYR A 66 -0.79 -2.98 -2.26
C TYR A 66 -1.39 -4.40 -2.16
N GLY A 67 -2.06 -4.90 -3.20
CA GLY A 67 -2.59 -6.27 -3.24
C GLY A 67 -1.61 -7.33 -3.76
N GLY A 68 -0.35 -6.97 -4.06
CA GLY A 68 0.59 -7.85 -4.79
C GLY A 68 0.34 -7.90 -6.30
N GLU A 69 -0.54 -7.05 -6.81
CA GLU A 69 -0.87 -6.94 -8.23
C GLU A 69 0.21 -6.17 -8.99
N SER A 70 0.51 -6.54 -10.24
CA SER A 70 1.41 -5.77 -11.09
C SER A 70 0.67 -4.56 -11.68
N ILE A 71 1.21 -3.36 -11.45
CA ILE A 71 0.68 -2.07 -11.92
C ILE A 71 1.68 -1.46 -12.88
N LEU A 72 1.23 -1.10 -14.08
CA LEU A 72 2.01 -0.28 -15.01
C LEU A 72 1.56 1.17 -14.89
N GLU A 73 2.46 2.04 -14.44
CA GLU A 73 2.27 3.48 -14.48
C GLU A 73 2.95 4.06 -15.71
N VAL A 74 2.18 4.72 -16.58
CA VAL A 74 2.68 5.42 -17.76
C VAL A 74 2.58 6.92 -17.51
N LYS A 75 3.71 7.61 -17.58
CA LYS A 75 3.84 9.05 -17.35
C LYS A 75 4.43 9.72 -18.57
N GLN A 76 3.79 10.77 -19.07
CA GLN A 76 4.37 11.62 -20.09
C GLN A 76 5.41 12.56 -19.45
N ILE A 77 6.65 12.51 -19.93
CA ILE A 77 7.80 13.24 -19.36
C ILE A 77 8.28 14.41 -20.23
N SER A 78 7.92 14.43 -21.51
CA SER A 78 8.28 15.52 -22.42
C SER A 78 7.07 15.99 -23.24
N ALA A 79 7.00 17.30 -23.45
CA ALA A 79 6.06 17.97 -24.33
C ALA A 79 6.76 18.53 -25.59
N ILE A 80 8.03 18.16 -25.80
CA ILE A 80 8.82 18.61 -26.94
C ILE A 80 8.32 17.81 -28.14
N ASN A 81 7.56 18.50 -29.02
CA ASN A 81 6.65 17.98 -30.06
C ASN A 81 5.29 17.51 -29.53
N PRO A 82 4.18 17.86 -30.21
CA PRO A 82 2.84 17.64 -29.69
C PRO A 82 2.54 16.15 -29.72
N VAL A 83 2.89 15.48 -28.62
CA VAL A 83 2.27 14.24 -28.20
C VAL A 83 0.78 14.50 -28.23
N SER A 84 0.04 13.78 -29.06
CA SER A 84 -1.40 14.00 -29.14
C SER A 84 -2.01 13.81 -27.75
N GLU A 85 -3.04 14.60 -27.46
CA GLU A 85 -3.75 14.51 -26.19
C GLU A 85 -4.42 13.14 -26.00
N LEU A 86 -4.45 12.28 -27.01
CA LEU A 86 -5.14 11.01 -26.99
C LEU A 86 -4.25 9.88 -27.53
N VAL A 87 -3.77 9.04 -26.63
CA VAL A 87 -2.93 7.89 -26.97
C VAL A 87 -3.50 6.59 -26.46
N THR A 88 -3.48 5.57 -27.30
CA THR A 88 -3.88 4.21 -26.95
C THR A 88 -2.66 3.44 -26.48
N ILE A 89 -2.76 2.84 -25.30
CA ILE A 89 -1.70 2.03 -24.70
C ILE A 89 -2.12 0.58 -24.84
N ARG A 90 -1.25 -0.21 -25.47
CA ARG A 90 -1.48 -1.63 -25.68
C ARG A 90 -0.31 -2.44 -25.13
N TYR A 91 -0.58 -3.69 -24.77
CA TYR A 91 0.44 -4.63 -24.36
C TYR A 91 0.37 -5.91 -25.18
N ARG A 92 1.48 -6.64 -25.23
CA ARG A 92 1.58 -7.96 -25.83
C ARG A 92 2.50 -8.82 -24.96
N LYS A 93 2.06 -10.03 -24.59
CA LYS A 93 2.91 -10.98 -23.85
C LYS A 93 3.98 -11.55 -24.78
N ALA A 94 5.19 -11.80 -24.25
CA ALA A 94 6.25 -12.45 -25.03
C ALA A 94 5.95 -13.95 -25.28
N SER A 95 5.22 -14.57 -24.36
CA SER A 95 4.77 -15.96 -24.45
C SER A 95 3.42 -16.02 -25.18
N GLY A 96 3.47 -16.21 -26.51
CA GLY A 96 2.32 -16.61 -27.31
C GLY A 96 2.02 -15.72 -28.49
N SER A 97 1.40 -16.31 -29.51
CA SER A 97 0.75 -15.63 -30.65
C SER A 97 -0.46 -14.77 -30.21
N GLU A 98 -0.45 -14.23 -28.99
CA GLU A 98 -1.55 -13.44 -28.46
C GLU A 98 -1.63 -12.09 -29.17
N ALA A 99 -2.84 -11.76 -29.61
CA ALA A 99 -3.17 -10.47 -30.17
C ALA A 99 -2.84 -9.35 -29.17
N THR A 100 -2.34 -8.23 -29.68
CA THR A 100 -2.10 -7.01 -28.92
C THR A 100 -3.38 -6.58 -28.19
N GLN A 101 -3.33 -6.54 -26.86
CA GLN A 101 -4.48 -6.17 -26.03
C GLN A 101 -4.39 -4.70 -25.61
N GLU A 102 -5.52 -4.00 -25.64
CA GLU A 102 -5.60 -2.61 -25.18
C GLU A 102 -5.66 -2.54 -23.66
N LEU A 103 -4.72 -1.81 -23.04
CA LEU A 103 -4.75 -1.50 -21.61
C LEU A 103 -5.68 -0.32 -21.32
N GLY A 104 -5.76 0.61 -22.26
CA GLY A 104 -6.66 1.75 -22.22
C GLY A 104 -6.13 2.94 -22.99
N ILE A 105 -6.76 4.09 -22.76
CA ILE A 105 -6.48 5.33 -23.48
C ILE A 105 -6.03 6.38 -22.46
N MET A 106 -4.87 6.98 -22.72
CA MET A 106 -4.37 8.13 -22.00
C MET A 106 -4.78 9.39 -22.76
N GLY A 107 -5.70 10.15 -22.14
CA GLY A 107 -6.13 11.46 -22.60
C GLY A 107 -5.18 12.58 -22.15
N GLY A 108 -5.68 13.82 -22.04
CA GLY A 108 -4.91 14.99 -21.60
C GLY A 108 -4.30 14.90 -20.17
N ARG A 109 -4.50 13.81 -19.43
CA ARG A 109 -3.78 13.57 -18.17
C ARG A 109 -2.41 12.98 -18.45
N LYS A 110 -1.36 13.61 -17.90
CA LYS A 110 0.05 13.25 -18.09
C LYS A 110 0.48 11.94 -17.39
N LYS A 111 -0.41 11.24 -16.68
CA LYS A 111 -0.11 10.01 -15.94
C LYS A 111 -1.34 9.12 -15.83
N TYR A 112 -1.17 7.84 -16.11
CA TYR A 112 -2.18 6.79 -15.90
C TYR A 112 -1.55 5.55 -15.26
N SER A 113 -2.33 4.83 -14.46
CA SER A 113 -1.93 3.56 -13.85
C SER A 113 -2.89 2.46 -14.30
N PHE A 114 -2.34 1.39 -14.85
CA PHE A 114 -3.07 0.25 -15.37
C PHE A 114 -2.78 -0.97 -14.50
N ASN A 115 -3.84 -1.64 -14.06
CA ASN A 115 -3.71 -2.91 -13.37
C ASN A 115 -3.53 -4.02 -14.41
N LEU A 116 -2.41 -4.73 -14.34
CA LEU A 116 -2.07 -5.79 -15.27
C LEU A 116 -2.66 -7.16 -14.87
N LYS A 117 -3.52 -7.23 -13.85
CA LYS A 117 -4.35 -8.38 -13.43
C LYS A 117 -3.75 -9.76 -13.73
N THR A 118 -2.53 -10.03 -13.25
CA THR A 118 -1.73 -11.28 -13.36
C THR A 118 -0.69 -11.39 -14.48
N ILE A 119 -0.50 -10.37 -15.33
CA ILE A 119 0.60 -10.39 -16.31
C ILE A 119 1.94 -10.21 -15.60
N GLN A 120 2.80 -11.21 -15.71
CA GLN A 120 4.20 -11.12 -15.28
C GLN A 120 5.11 -10.87 -16.49
N PRO A 121 6.26 -10.19 -16.31
CA PRO A 121 7.30 -10.11 -17.33
C PRO A 121 7.70 -11.52 -17.83
N PRO A 122 8.02 -11.70 -19.13
CA PRO A 122 8.27 -10.64 -20.12
C PRO A 122 7.06 -10.23 -20.97
N PHE A 123 6.91 -8.93 -21.22
CA PHE A 123 5.88 -8.36 -22.10
C PHE A 123 6.32 -7.04 -22.75
N SER A 124 5.75 -6.70 -23.90
CA SER A 124 6.01 -5.43 -24.59
C SER A 124 4.83 -4.48 -24.43
N VAL A 125 5.08 -3.19 -24.28
CA VAL A 125 4.10 -2.12 -24.22
C VAL A 125 4.29 -1.17 -25.39
N THR A 126 3.21 -0.91 -26.13
CA THR A 126 3.21 -0.01 -27.27
C THR A 126 2.25 1.15 -27.02
N VAL A 127 2.73 2.37 -27.18
CA VAL A 127 1.93 3.60 -27.13
C VAL A 127 1.72 4.09 -28.54
N THR A 128 0.46 4.23 -28.95
CA THR A 128 0.08 4.67 -30.29
C THR A 128 -0.77 5.93 -30.19
N ASP A 129 -0.48 6.93 -31.01
CA ASP A 129 -1.36 8.08 -31.20
C ASP A 129 -2.71 7.60 -31.75
N THR A 130 -3.81 7.86 -31.03
CA THR A 130 -5.14 7.37 -31.45
C THR A 130 -5.61 8.06 -32.72
N ILE A 131 -5.24 9.32 -32.93
CA ILE A 131 -5.67 10.14 -34.07
C ILE A 131 -4.76 9.88 -35.27
N LYS A 132 -3.44 10.01 -35.08
CA LYS A 132 -2.46 9.87 -36.16
C LYS A 132 -2.11 8.42 -36.50
N ARG A 133 -2.48 7.47 -35.62
CA ARG A 133 -2.15 6.03 -35.73
C ARG A 133 -0.64 5.75 -35.84
N VAL A 134 0.18 6.61 -35.24
CA VAL A 134 1.65 6.47 -35.22
C VAL A 134 2.10 5.90 -33.88
N THR A 135 3.04 4.95 -33.90
CA THR A 135 3.67 4.44 -32.69
C THR A 135 4.63 5.47 -32.12
N LEU A 136 4.39 5.88 -30.87
CA LEU A 136 5.18 6.90 -30.17
C LEU A 136 6.19 6.28 -29.20
N ALA A 137 5.93 5.07 -28.72
CA ALA A 137 6.85 4.29 -27.90
C ALA A 137 6.58 2.81 -28.05
N ASN A 138 7.64 2.00 -28.02
CA ASN A 138 7.58 0.55 -27.93
C ASN A 138 8.66 0.08 -26.96
N ILE A 139 8.28 -0.57 -25.87
CA ILE A 139 9.18 -0.92 -24.77
C ILE A 139 8.95 -2.35 -24.32
N ASP A 140 10.04 -3.06 -24.04
CA ASP A 140 10.02 -4.41 -23.49
C ASP A 140 10.34 -4.41 -21.98
N PHE A 141 9.48 -5.11 -21.23
CA PHE A 141 9.56 -5.34 -19.79
C PHE A 141 9.92 -6.78 -19.46
#